data_AF-A0A4S3ZXU2-F1
#
_entry.id   AF-A0A4S3ZXU2-F1
#
_cell.length_a   1.000
_cell.length_b   1.000
_cell.length_c   1.000
_cell.angle_alpha   90.00
_cell.angle_beta   90.00
_cell.angle_gamma   90.00
#
_symmetry.space_group_name_H-M   'P 1'
#
loop_
_entity.id
_entity.type
_entity.pdbx_description
1 polymer ?
#
loop_
_entity_poly.entity_id
_entity_poly.type
_entity_poly.pdbx_seq_one_letter_code
_entity_poly.pdbx_strand_id
1 'polypeptide(L)'
;MNRNEAEELFYSLKKELNSDCPLPLNKQKKEKKDYAYLKGIVNMLICKYKGEYSCDFAPKELTVITEDNFPVRVLPRRANGVFPSVTNPRAIWEIKEYYYTTTFGSRVSDSVYAAQLDGWELSEAQSQTGKSIKNYLIIDDYYTWWMKGKSYLCRLIDLMHIGLVDEVIFGREVVTRIPELVEEWKKDIESNRNSK
;
A
#
# COMPACT_ATOMS: atom_id res chain seq x y z
N MET A 1 -7.80 6.43 11.96
CA MET A 1 -9.17 6.21 12.42
C MET A 1 -9.18 5.15 13.52
N ASN A 2 -10.22 5.11 14.34
CA ASN A 2 -10.57 3.94 15.13
C ASN A 2 -11.39 2.94 14.30
N ARG A 3 -11.65 1.75 14.85
CA ARG A 3 -12.39 0.69 14.14
C ARG A 3 -13.76 1.13 13.64
N ASN A 4 -14.55 1.78 14.49
CA ASN A 4 -15.93 2.11 14.16
C ASN A 4 -15.98 3.17 13.05
N GLU A 5 -15.08 4.16 13.08
CA GLU A 5 -14.93 5.15 12.02
C GLU A 5 -14.52 4.51 10.68
N ALA A 6 -13.61 3.53 10.72
CA ALA A 6 -13.17 2.82 9.53
C ALA A 6 -14.25 1.92 8.93
N GLU A 7 -15.03 1.25 9.80
CA GLU A 7 -16.18 0.43 9.42
C GLU A 7 -17.26 1.28 8.73
N GLU A 8 -17.65 2.39 9.36
CA GLU A 8 -18.65 3.32 8.81
C GLU A 8 -18.21 3.87 7.44
N LEU A 9 -16.96 4.32 7.33
CA LEU A 9 -16.39 4.81 6.09
C LEU A 9 -16.36 3.71 5.01
N PHE A 10 -15.93 2.50 5.37
CA PHE A 10 -15.88 1.37 4.45
C PHE A 10 -17.27 1.06 3.86
N TYR A 11 -18.29 0.93 4.71
CA TYR A 11 -19.64 0.60 4.23
C TYR A 11 -20.30 1.76 3.47
N SER A 12 -20.01 3.00 3.85
CA SER A 12 -20.44 4.18 3.11
C SER A 12 -19.88 4.17 1.67
N LEU A 13 -18.55 4.02 1.53
CA LEU A 13 -17.90 3.95 0.23
C LEU A 13 -18.33 2.73 -0.58
N LYS A 14 -18.49 1.57 0.06
CA LYS A 14 -18.97 0.35 -0.61
C LYS A 14 -20.35 0.55 -1.23
N LYS A 15 -21.24 1.27 -0.55
CA LYS A 15 -22.58 1.61 -1.05
C LYS A 15 -22.52 2.66 -2.16
N GLU A 16 -21.69 3.70 -2.01
CA GLU A 16 -21.57 4.79 -2.98
C GLU A 16 -20.94 4.34 -4.30
N LEU A 17 -19.82 3.61 -4.22
CA LEU A 17 -18.97 3.33 -5.37
C LEU A 17 -19.41 2.10 -6.17
N ASN A 18 -20.17 1.19 -5.55
CA ASN A 18 -20.71 -0.04 -6.14
C ASN A 18 -19.75 -0.72 -7.15
N SER A 19 -18.48 -0.84 -6.77
CA SER A 19 -17.41 -1.31 -7.67
C SER A 19 -17.18 -2.81 -7.52
N ASP A 20 -16.87 -3.51 -8.61
CA ASP A 20 -16.43 -4.92 -8.64
C ASP A 20 -14.99 -5.13 -8.10
N CYS A 21 -14.55 -4.24 -7.21
CA CYS A 21 -13.22 -4.26 -6.65
C CYS A 21 -13.06 -5.41 -5.64
N PRO A 22 -11.89 -6.05 -5.52
CA PRO A 22 -11.66 -7.06 -4.49
C PRO A 22 -11.75 -6.46 -3.08
N LEU A 23 -12.70 -6.96 -2.28
CA LEU A 23 -12.88 -6.58 -0.88
C LEU A 23 -12.53 -7.77 0.04
N PRO A 24 -11.27 -7.88 0.50
CA PRO A 24 -10.85 -9.02 1.29
C PRO A 24 -11.44 -8.99 2.70
N LEU A 25 -11.71 -10.18 3.23
CA LEU A 25 -12.06 -10.35 4.64
C LEU A 25 -10.81 -10.24 5.52
N ASN A 26 -11.01 -9.77 6.74
CA ASN A 26 -10.02 -9.82 7.78
C ASN A 26 -9.74 -11.29 8.20
N LYS A 27 -8.63 -11.51 8.92
CA LYS A 27 -8.24 -12.86 9.39
C LYS A 27 -8.94 -13.30 10.68
N GLN A 28 -9.89 -12.51 11.18
CA GLN A 28 -10.59 -12.80 12.43
C GLN A 28 -11.68 -13.86 12.22
N LYS A 29 -12.20 -14.40 13.33
CA LYS A 29 -13.23 -15.45 13.34
C LYS A 29 -14.45 -14.99 14.13
N LYS A 30 -15.59 -15.67 13.91
CA LYS A 30 -16.86 -15.47 14.61
C LYS A 30 -17.31 -14.01 14.51
N GLU A 31 -17.74 -13.41 15.61
CA GLU A 31 -18.27 -12.04 15.70
C GLU A 31 -17.28 -10.94 15.28
N LYS A 32 -15.98 -11.25 15.20
CA LYS A 32 -14.95 -10.29 14.73
C LYS A 32 -14.66 -10.44 13.23
N LYS A 33 -15.21 -11.47 12.58
CA LYS A 33 -15.01 -11.72 11.15
C LYS A 33 -15.78 -10.66 10.37
N ASP A 34 -15.04 -9.83 9.66
CA ASP A 34 -15.58 -8.79 8.78
C ASP A 34 -14.61 -8.53 7.62
N TYR A 35 -14.85 -7.51 6.81
CA TYR A 35 -13.90 -6.98 5.84
C TYR A 35 -12.65 -6.41 6.53
N ALA A 36 -11.54 -6.44 5.81
CA ALA A 36 -10.37 -5.64 6.17
C ALA A 36 -10.63 -4.20 5.70
N TYR A 37 -11.21 -3.38 6.57
CA TYR A 37 -11.79 -2.08 6.22
C TYR A 37 -10.83 -1.15 5.49
N LEU A 38 -9.63 -0.93 6.03
CA LEU A 38 -8.62 -0.05 5.42
C LEU A 38 -8.19 -0.57 4.05
N LYS A 39 -7.90 -1.87 3.95
CA LYS A 39 -7.55 -2.48 2.66
C LYS A 39 -8.68 -2.36 1.65
N GLY A 40 -9.91 -2.60 2.09
CA GLY A 40 -11.09 -2.45 1.26
C GLY A 40 -11.31 -1.01 0.77
N ILE A 41 -11.15 -0.02 1.65
CA ILE A 41 -11.23 1.41 1.30
C ILE A 41 -10.19 1.76 0.23
N VAL A 42 -8.92 1.41 0.46
CA VAL A 42 -7.83 1.66 -0.51
C VAL A 42 -8.14 1.02 -1.85
N ASN A 43 -8.56 -0.25 -1.85
CA ASN A 43 -8.92 -0.97 -3.07
C ASN A 43 -10.04 -0.24 -3.83
N MET A 44 -11.15 0.09 -3.17
CA MET A 44 -12.28 0.79 -3.82
C MET A 44 -11.86 2.12 -4.43
N LEU A 45 -11.05 2.91 -3.73
CA LEU A 45 -10.55 4.18 -4.23
C LEU A 45 -9.68 3.98 -5.46
N ILE A 46 -8.67 3.09 -5.41
CA ILE A 46 -7.84 2.81 -6.59
C ILE A 46 -8.70 2.28 -7.75
N CYS A 47 -9.64 1.36 -7.51
CA CYS A 47 -10.56 0.85 -8.53
C CYS A 47 -11.38 1.96 -9.20
N LYS A 48 -11.84 2.96 -8.44
CA LYS A 48 -12.58 4.12 -8.96
C LYS A 48 -11.72 4.99 -9.86
N TYR A 49 -10.47 5.26 -9.46
CA TYR A 49 -9.61 6.27 -10.12
C TYR A 49 -8.63 5.71 -11.15
N LYS A 50 -8.35 4.40 -11.14
CA LYS A 50 -7.36 3.78 -12.05
C LYS A 50 -7.73 3.88 -13.54
N GLY A 51 -9.01 4.13 -13.86
CA GLY A 51 -9.52 4.10 -15.23
C GLY A 51 -9.24 2.74 -15.90
N GLU A 52 -8.67 2.80 -17.10
CA GLU A 52 -8.38 1.62 -17.94
C GLU A 52 -7.13 0.84 -17.51
N TYR A 53 -6.28 1.41 -16.65
CA TYR A 53 -5.06 0.76 -16.21
C TYR A 53 -5.35 -0.49 -15.36
N SER A 54 -4.54 -1.53 -15.52
CA SER A 54 -4.58 -2.71 -14.66
C SER A 54 -4.09 -2.38 -13.25
N CYS A 55 -4.44 -3.21 -12.28
CA CYS A 55 -3.98 -3.08 -10.91
C CYS A 55 -4.07 -4.44 -10.20
N ASP A 56 -2.99 -4.86 -9.55
CA ASP A 56 -2.95 -6.11 -8.80
C ASP A 56 -3.14 -5.83 -7.30
N PHE A 57 -4.35 -6.08 -6.76
CA PHE A 57 -4.72 -5.76 -5.37
C PHE A 57 -4.35 -6.83 -4.32
N ALA A 58 -3.79 -7.95 -4.78
CA ALA A 58 -3.30 -9.05 -3.97
C ALA A 58 -2.44 -9.97 -4.84
N PRO A 59 -1.30 -9.48 -5.34
CA PRO A 59 -0.46 -10.24 -6.26
C PRO A 59 -0.05 -11.57 -5.63
N LYS A 60 -0.17 -12.65 -6.43
CA LYS A 60 0.29 -13.99 -6.03
C LYS A 60 1.75 -14.24 -6.42
N GLU A 61 2.36 -13.28 -7.10
CA GLU A 61 3.72 -13.30 -7.60
C GLU A 61 4.56 -12.23 -6.90
N LEU A 62 5.89 -12.39 -6.96
CA LEU A 62 6.82 -11.37 -6.49
C LEU A 62 6.91 -10.26 -7.54
N THR A 63 7.14 -9.03 -7.09
CA THR A 63 7.41 -7.92 -7.99
C THR A 63 8.75 -8.14 -8.69
N VAL A 64 8.76 -8.01 -10.01
CA VAL A 64 9.95 -8.21 -10.85
C VAL A 64 10.24 -6.93 -11.61
N ILE A 65 11.51 -6.55 -11.64
CA ILE A 65 12.04 -5.43 -12.41
C ILE A 65 12.89 -6.03 -13.52
N THR A 66 12.55 -5.71 -14.76
CA THR A 66 13.20 -6.29 -15.95
C THR A 66 13.88 -5.21 -16.78
N GLU A 67 14.94 -5.57 -17.50
CA GLU A 67 15.55 -4.78 -18.58
C GLU A 67 15.62 -5.64 -19.83
N ASP A 68 15.19 -5.11 -20.98
CA ASP A 68 15.07 -5.86 -22.23
C ASP A 68 14.34 -7.22 -22.08
N ASN A 69 13.33 -7.23 -21.21
CA ASN A 69 12.53 -8.40 -20.81
C ASN A 69 13.27 -9.47 -19.98
N PHE A 70 14.51 -9.22 -19.56
CA PHE A 70 15.24 -10.08 -18.63
C PHE A 70 15.08 -9.59 -17.18
N PRO A 71 14.82 -10.47 -16.20
CA PRO A 71 14.71 -10.09 -14.80
C PRO A 71 16.06 -9.64 -14.25
N VAL A 72 16.12 -8.41 -13.76
CA VAL A 72 17.31 -7.83 -13.12
C VAL A 72 17.16 -7.88 -11.60
N ARG A 73 15.96 -7.62 -11.08
CA ARG A 73 15.64 -7.68 -9.65
C ARG A 73 14.27 -8.28 -9.40
N VAL A 74 14.16 -8.95 -8.25
CA VAL A 74 12.91 -9.54 -7.74
C VAL A 74 12.80 -9.18 -6.27
N LEU A 75 11.70 -8.57 -5.85
CA LEU A 75 11.49 -8.26 -4.44
C LEU A 75 11.32 -9.56 -3.63
N PRO A 76 11.83 -9.60 -2.39
CA PRO A 76 11.87 -10.83 -1.58
C PRO A 76 10.50 -11.26 -1.07
N ARG A 77 9.51 -10.36 -1.13
CA ARG A 77 8.14 -10.62 -0.65
C ARG A 77 7.09 -10.01 -1.56
N ARG A 78 5.88 -10.54 -1.42
CA ARG A 78 4.70 -10.04 -2.14
C ARG A 78 4.22 -8.75 -1.48
N ALA A 79 3.95 -7.74 -2.29
CA ALA A 79 3.30 -6.52 -1.85
C ALA A 79 1.80 -6.78 -1.55
N ASN A 80 1.17 -5.87 -0.81
CA ASN A 80 -0.29 -5.92 -0.65
C ASN A 80 -1.03 -5.48 -1.89
N GLY A 81 -0.44 -4.60 -2.69
CA GLY A 81 -0.85 -4.32 -4.05
C GLY A 81 0.22 -3.61 -4.86
N VAL A 82 0.07 -3.66 -6.18
CA VAL A 82 0.99 -3.03 -7.13
C VAL A 82 0.20 -2.44 -8.30
N PHE A 83 0.75 -1.36 -8.86
CA PHE A 83 0.17 -0.66 -10.00
C PHE A 83 1.23 -0.40 -11.08
N PRO A 84 0.97 -0.70 -12.36
CA PRO A 84 -0.22 -1.37 -12.87
C PRO A 84 -0.15 -2.91 -12.79
N SER A 85 1.04 -3.48 -12.62
CA SER A 85 1.28 -4.92 -12.56
C SER A 85 2.57 -5.26 -11.80
N VAL A 86 2.74 -6.52 -11.37
CA VAL A 86 3.95 -7.04 -10.70
C VAL A 86 5.25 -6.90 -11.52
N THR A 87 5.17 -6.84 -12.85
CA THR A 87 6.34 -6.64 -13.71
C THR A 87 6.50 -5.16 -14.04
N ASN A 88 7.63 -4.58 -13.66
CA ASN A 88 7.94 -3.15 -13.80
C ASN A 88 6.81 -2.23 -13.30
N PRO A 89 6.37 -2.35 -12.03
CA PRO A 89 5.32 -1.49 -11.50
C PRO A 89 5.77 -0.02 -11.48
N ARG A 90 4.81 0.89 -11.49
CA ARG A 90 5.04 2.30 -11.13
C ARG A 90 4.98 2.51 -9.62
N ALA A 91 4.11 1.76 -8.95
CA ALA A 91 3.90 1.87 -7.52
C ALA A 91 3.68 0.50 -6.87
N ILE A 92 4.15 0.36 -5.64
CA ILE A 92 3.85 -0.75 -4.74
C ILE A 92 3.38 -0.20 -3.40
N TRP A 93 2.53 -0.94 -2.69
CA TRP A 93 2.13 -0.56 -1.35
C TRP A 93 1.92 -1.73 -0.40
N GLU A 94 2.13 -1.41 0.88
CA GLU A 94 1.77 -2.24 2.02
C GLU A 94 0.63 -1.60 2.81
N ILE A 95 -0.22 -2.44 3.40
CA ILE A 95 -1.36 -2.02 4.23
C ILE A 95 -1.26 -2.70 5.58
N LYS A 96 -1.19 -1.91 6.65
CA LYS A 96 -1.14 -2.40 8.03
C LYS A 96 -2.35 -1.91 8.80
N GLU A 97 -3.26 -2.85 9.08
CA GLU A 97 -4.51 -2.61 9.78
C GLU A 97 -4.54 -3.35 11.11
N TYR A 98 -4.85 -2.66 12.21
CA TYR A 98 -4.80 -3.24 13.56
C TYR A 98 -6.09 -3.13 14.39
N TYR A 99 -7.25 -2.83 13.79
CA TYR A 99 -8.50 -2.53 14.51
C TYR A 99 -9.00 -3.56 15.55
N TYR A 100 -8.62 -4.83 15.42
CA TYR A 100 -8.99 -5.89 16.37
C TYR A 100 -7.84 -6.36 17.25
N THR A 101 -6.71 -5.66 17.20
CA THR A 101 -5.49 -6.02 17.95
C THR A 101 -5.61 -5.53 19.39
N THR A 102 -5.49 -6.45 20.34
CA THR A 102 -5.49 -6.14 21.78
C THR A 102 -4.08 -6.08 22.37
N THR A 103 -3.07 -6.53 21.63
CA THR A 103 -1.67 -6.58 22.06
C THR A 103 -0.79 -5.72 21.17
N PHE A 104 -0.08 -4.79 21.81
CA PHE A 104 0.96 -4.01 21.14
C PHE A 104 2.30 -4.74 21.23
N GLY A 105 3.09 -4.76 20.15
CA GLY A 105 4.35 -5.51 20.13
C GLY A 105 4.84 -5.86 18.72
N SER A 106 5.39 -7.06 18.56
CA SER A 106 6.17 -7.51 17.38
C SER A 106 5.52 -7.21 16.04
N ARG A 107 4.19 -7.30 15.91
CA ARG A 107 3.51 -7.04 14.63
C ARG A 107 3.68 -5.60 14.11
N VAL A 108 3.86 -4.63 15.01
CA VAL A 108 4.08 -3.23 14.64
C VAL A 108 5.54 -3.03 14.20
N SER A 109 6.49 -3.62 14.92
CA SER A 109 7.90 -3.60 14.51
C SER A 109 8.12 -4.33 13.18
N ASP A 110 7.47 -5.49 12.98
CA ASP A 110 7.54 -6.26 11.74
C ASP A 110 7.12 -5.41 10.54
N SER A 111 6.18 -4.49 10.72
CA SER A 111 5.74 -3.58 9.66
C SER A 111 6.79 -2.55 9.30
N VAL A 112 7.52 -2.01 10.29
CA VAL A 112 8.62 -1.09 10.06
C VAL A 112 9.76 -1.80 9.35
N TYR A 113 10.16 -2.98 9.83
CA TYR A 113 11.26 -3.74 9.22
C TYR A 113 10.91 -4.24 7.82
N ALA A 114 9.67 -4.66 7.58
CA ALA A 114 9.22 -5.06 6.25
C ALA A 114 9.18 -3.89 5.26
N ALA A 115 8.81 -2.69 5.70
CA ALA A 115 8.88 -1.49 4.87
C ALA A 115 10.33 -1.07 4.59
N GLN A 116 11.20 -1.17 5.59
CA GLN A 116 12.63 -0.91 5.45
C GLN A 116 13.29 -1.86 4.44
N LEU A 117 13.00 -3.16 4.53
CA LEU A 117 13.52 -4.16 3.58
C LEU A 117 13.11 -3.84 2.15
N ASP A 118 11.81 -3.63 1.90
CA ASP A 118 11.31 -3.31 0.57
C ASP A 118 11.94 -2.03 0.02
N GLY A 119 12.09 -1.00 0.87
CA GLY A 119 12.72 0.24 0.47
C GLY A 119 14.17 0.07 0.06
N TRP A 120 14.95 -0.76 0.77
CA TRP A 120 16.34 -1.03 0.40
C TRP A 120 16.44 -1.79 -0.93
N GLU A 121 15.60 -2.80 -1.13
CA GLU A 121 15.55 -3.56 -2.38
C GLU A 121 15.18 -2.68 -3.58
N LEU A 122 14.21 -1.77 -3.39
CA LEU A 122 13.83 -0.81 -4.41
C LEU A 122 14.93 0.23 -4.67
N SER A 123 15.60 0.72 -3.62
CA SER A 123 16.73 1.65 -3.76
C SER A 123 17.88 1.01 -4.52
N GLU A 124 18.21 -0.25 -4.21
CA GLU A 124 19.24 -0.99 -4.93
C GLU A 124 18.84 -1.19 -6.39
N ALA A 125 17.60 -1.61 -6.65
CA ALA A 125 17.09 -1.78 -8.00
C ALA A 125 17.11 -0.48 -8.81
N GLN A 126 16.76 0.65 -8.20
CA GLN A 126 16.84 1.97 -8.84
C GLN A 126 18.29 2.33 -9.19
N SER A 127 19.24 2.08 -8.29
CA SER A 127 20.66 2.39 -8.55
C SER A 127 21.24 1.56 -9.71
N GLN A 128 20.72 0.36 -9.95
CA GLN A 128 21.20 -0.53 -11.01
C GLN A 128 20.50 -0.31 -12.34
N THR A 129 19.18 -0.07 -12.32
CA THR A 129 18.35 -0.02 -13.53
C THR A 129 17.95 1.40 -13.94
N GLY A 130 18.19 2.39 -13.08
CA GLY A 130 17.65 3.75 -13.22
C GLY A 130 16.13 3.85 -13.05
N LYS A 131 15.42 2.73 -12.84
CA LYS A 131 13.95 2.71 -12.73
C LYS A 131 13.52 2.98 -11.30
N SER A 132 12.82 4.10 -11.11
CA SER A 132 12.21 4.44 -9.82
C SER A 132 10.78 3.89 -9.73
N ILE A 133 10.53 3.14 -8.67
CA ILE A 133 9.23 2.56 -8.32
C ILE A 133 8.82 3.17 -6.99
N LYS A 134 7.61 3.72 -6.93
CA LYS A 134 7.10 4.37 -5.73
C LYS A 134 6.71 3.36 -4.66
N ASN A 135 7.17 3.57 -3.43
CA ASN A 135 6.94 2.70 -2.29
C ASN A 135 6.05 3.39 -1.25
N TYR A 136 4.86 2.84 -1.02
CA TYR A 136 3.89 3.40 -0.09
C TYR A 136 3.62 2.49 1.10
N LEU A 137 3.46 3.09 2.28
CA LEU A 137 3.00 2.39 3.47
C LEU A 137 1.69 3.02 3.96
N ILE A 138 0.62 2.24 3.94
CA ILE A 138 -0.71 2.69 4.37
C ILE A 138 -1.02 2.04 5.70
N ILE A 139 -1.26 2.84 6.73
CA ILE A 139 -1.46 2.31 8.09
C ILE A 139 -2.69 2.88 8.74
N ASP A 140 -3.35 2.08 9.57
CA ASP A 140 -4.37 2.60 10.47
C ASP A 140 -4.54 1.76 11.74
N ASP A 141 -5.39 2.30 12.61
CA ASP A 141 -5.61 2.11 14.04
C ASP A 141 -4.87 3.15 14.89
N TYR A 142 -5.60 4.22 15.24
CA TYR A 142 -5.12 5.31 16.10
C TYR A 142 -4.56 4.79 17.44
N TYR A 143 -5.21 3.79 18.03
CA TYR A 143 -4.74 3.24 19.31
C TYR A 143 -3.37 2.56 19.16
N THR A 144 -3.21 1.69 18.15
CA THR A 144 -1.95 0.99 17.91
C THR A 144 -0.82 1.97 17.56
N TRP A 145 -1.02 2.85 16.58
CA TRP A 145 0.07 3.68 16.06
C TRP A 145 0.34 4.94 16.89
N TRP A 146 -0.71 5.62 17.35
CA TRP A 146 -0.56 6.90 18.04
C TRP A 146 -0.39 6.75 19.55
N MET A 147 -1.23 5.92 20.18
CA MET A 147 -1.23 5.79 21.65
C MET A 147 -0.14 4.85 22.16
N LYS A 148 0.09 3.72 21.47
CA LYS A 148 1.10 2.73 21.87
C LYS A 148 2.38 2.80 21.02
N GLY A 149 2.23 3.18 19.76
CA GLY A 149 3.24 3.04 18.70
C GLY A 149 4.14 4.24 18.43
N LYS A 150 4.16 5.25 19.30
CA LYS A 150 4.85 6.54 19.01
C LYS A 150 6.31 6.37 18.57
N SER A 151 7.07 5.46 19.17
CA SER A 151 8.45 5.20 18.76
C SER A 151 8.56 4.61 17.35
N TYR A 152 7.63 3.74 16.95
CA TYR A 152 7.59 3.19 15.60
C TYR A 152 7.09 4.20 14.58
N LEU A 153 6.19 5.11 14.97
CA LEU A 153 5.80 6.25 14.13
C LEU A 153 7.02 7.10 13.78
N CYS A 154 7.88 7.41 14.77
CA CYS A 154 9.15 8.10 14.51
C CYS A 154 10.04 7.32 13.54
N ARG A 155 10.05 5.99 13.58
CA ARG A 155 10.79 5.19 12.60
C ARG A 155 10.18 5.26 11.20
N LEU A 156 8.86 5.29 11.06
CA LEU A 156 8.23 5.52 9.76
C LEU A 156 8.60 6.88 9.17
N ILE A 157 8.67 7.92 10.02
CA ILE A 157 9.17 9.23 9.63
C ILE A 157 10.62 9.15 9.17
N ASP A 158 11.49 8.47 9.90
CA ASP A 158 12.87 8.26 9.45
C ASP A 158 12.91 7.57 8.08
N LEU A 159 12.14 6.49 7.86
CA LEU A 159 12.10 5.76 6.60
C LEU A 159 11.74 6.67 5.41
N MET A 160 10.83 7.64 5.61
CA MET A 160 10.55 8.67 4.62
C MET A 160 11.73 9.60 4.39
N HIS A 161 12.37 10.07 5.46
CA HIS A 161 13.50 11.01 5.37
C HIS A 161 14.73 10.41 4.67
N ILE A 162 15.00 9.12 4.88
CA ILE A 162 16.11 8.41 4.22
C ILE A 162 15.74 7.89 2.83
N GLY A 163 14.50 8.11 2.37
CA GLY A 163 14.06 7.76 1.02
C GLY A 163 13.74 6.29 0.80
N LEU A 164 13.49 5.51 1.86
CA LEU A 164 13.10 4.09 1.73
C LEU A 164 11.60 3.91 1.53
N VAL A 165 10.78 4.87 1.97
CA VAL A 165 9.34 4.93 1.75
C VAL A 165 9.03 6.31 1.18
N ASP A 166 8.38 6.38 0.02
CA ASP A 166 8.05 7.67 -0.59
C ASP A 166 7.00 8.41 0.24
N GLU A 167 5.98 7.69 0.74
CA GLU A 167 4.92 8.29 1.54
C GLU A 167 4.25 7.27 2.48
N VAL A 168 3.95 7.73 3.70
CA VAL A 168 3.16 6.98 4.68
C VAL A 168 1.79 7.64 4.80
N ILE A 169 0.72 6.89 4.53
CA ILE A 169 -0.66 7.39 4.50
C ILE A 169 -1.41 6.89 5.72
N PHE A 170 -1.97 7.80 6.52
CA PHE A 170 -2.56 7.49 7.81
C PHE A 170 -4.09 7.51 7.74
N GLY A 171 -4.68 6.32 7.86
CA GLY A 171 -6.12 6.14 8.09
C GLY A 171 -7.01 6.94 7.13
N ARG A 172 -7.63 8.02 7.61
CA ARG A 172 -8.61 8.79 6.83
C ARG A 172 -7.98 9.54 5.64
N GLU A 173 -6.69 9.80 5.69
CA GLU A 173 -5.94 10.43 4.58
C GLU A 173 -6.07 9.66 3.27
N VAL A 174 -6.33 8.34 3.33
CA VAL A 174 -6.53 7.52 2.13
C VAL A 174 -7.63 8.06 1.23
N VAL A 175 -8.66 8.70 1.79
CA VAL A 175 -9.83 9.19 1.04
C VAL A 175 -9.43 10.29 0.06
N THR A 176 -8.49 11.14 0.44
CA THR A 176 -8.00 12.25 -0.39
C THR A 176 -6.74 11.87 -1.16
N ARG A 177 -5.81 11.17 -0.50
CA ARG A 177 -4.47 10.94 -1.06
C ARG A 177 -4.42 9.84 -2.10
N ILE A 178 -5.17 8.74 -1.93
CA ILE A 178 -5.16 7.63 -2.90
C ILE A 178 -5.64 8.09 -4.30
N PRO A 179 -6.73 8.86 -4.44
CA PRO A 179 -7.11 9.42 -5.74
C PRO A 179 -6.00 10.21 -6.43
N GLU A 180 -5.32 11.09 -5.70
CA GLU A 180 -4.21 11.91 -6.23
C GLU A 180 -3.04 11.04 -6.70
N LEU A 181 -2.64 10.07 -5.87
CA LEU A 181 -1.57 9.14 -6.18
C LEU A 181 -1.85 8.33 -7.45
N VAL A 182 -3.08 7.86 -7.62
CA VAL A 182 -3.46 7.12 -8.82
C VAL A 182 -3.33 7.99 -10.08
N GLU A 183 -3.70 9.27 -10.01
CA GLU A 183 -3.51 10.21 -11.11
C GLU A 183 -2.03 10.51 -11.38
N GLU A 184 -1.20 10.61 -10.34
CA GLU A 184 0.26 10.75 -10.48
C GLU A 184 0.85 9.52 -11.21
N TRP A 185 0.48 8.30 -10.79
CA TRP A 185 0.98 7.06 -11.40
C TRP A 185 0.59 6.94 -12.87
N LYS A 186 -0.63 7.34 -13.23
CA LYS A 186 -1.09 7.36 -14.63
C LYS A 186 -0.27 8.32 -15.48
N LYS A 187 -0.09 9.55 -15.02
CA LYS A 187 0.71 10.58 -15.72
C LYS A 187 2.14 10.14 -15.94
N ASP A 188 2.72 9.46 -14.97
CA ASP A 188 4.08 8.93 -15.07
C ASP A 188 4.19 7.84 -16.15
N ILE A 189 3.20 6.96 -16.25
CA ILE A 189 3.17 5.92 -17.30
C ILE A 189 3.04 6.57 -18.68
N GLU A 190 2.19 7.60 -18.82
CA GLU A 190 1.98 8.32 -20.07
C GLU A 190 3.22 9.10 -20.51
N SER A 191 3.89 9.76 -19.57
CA SER A 191 5.12 10.52 -19.84
C SER A 191 6.25 9.62 -20.35
N ASN A 192 6.41 8.43 -19.76
CA ASN A 192 7.41 7.44 -20.18
C ASN A 192 7.12 6.81 -21.56
N ARG A 193 5.86 6.81 -22.02
CA ARG A 193 5.49 6.37 -23.37
C ARG A 193 5.87 7.41 -24.42
N ASN A 194 5.71 8.70 -24.10
CA ASN A 194 5.99 9.80 -25.02
C ASN A 194 7.49 10.11 -25.17
N SER A 195 8.33 9.62 -24.27
CA SER A 195 9.79 9.77 -24.31
C SER A 195 10.52 8.65 -25.06
N LYS A 196 9.81 7.65 -25.58
CA LYS A 196 10.32 6.56 -26.42
C LYS A 196 9.85 6.72 -27.85
#